data_AF-A0A1X1ZH03-F1
#
_entry.id   AF-A0A1X1ZH03-F1
#
_cell.length_a   1.000
_cell.length_b   1.000
_cell.length_c   1.000
_cell.angle_alpha   90.00
_cell.angle_beta   90.00
_cell.angle_gamma   90.00
#
_symmetry.space_group_name_H-M   'P 1'
#
loop_
_entity.id
_entity.type
_entity.pdbx_description
1 polymer ?
#
loop_
_entity_poly.entity_id
_entity_poly.type
_entity_poly.pdbx_seq_one_letter_code
_entity_poly.pdbx_strand_id
1 'polypeptide(L)' 'MARANQTQASVAERLKISQQSLSRRISGEKAFDVGELETIAAVLGVPLDRLVGDAVQAAS' A
#
# COMPACT_ATOMS: atom_id res chain seq x y z
N MET A 1 0.79 8.06 -0.40
CA MET A 1 1.92 8.34 -1.33
C MET A 1 2.21 9.82 -1.47
N ALA A 2 1.29 10.64 -2.03
CA ALA A 2 1.52 12.08 -2.23
C ALA A 2 1.99 12.82 -0.96
N ARG A 3 1.36 12.58 0.19
CA ARG A 3 1.73 13.18 1.48
C ARG A 3 3.09 12.76 2.02
N ALA A 4 3.62 11.62 1.57
CA ALA A 4 4.92 11.10 1.95
C ALA A 4 6.00 11.39 0.87
N ASN A 5 5.67 12.21 -0.13
CA ASN A 5 6.52 12.49 -1.29
C ASN A 5 7.04 11.22 -2.00
N GLN A 6 6.21 10.17 -2.04
CA GLN A 6 6.52 8.90 -2.70
C GLN A 6 5.82 8.80 -4.06
N THR A 7 6.51 8.23 -5.03
CA THR A 7 5.94 7.88 -6.35
C THR A 7 5.49 6.43 -6.38
N GLN A 8 4.65 6.04 -7.34
CA GLN A 8 4.33 4.62 -7.52
C GLN A 8 5.58 3.80 -7.91
N ALA A 9 6.50 4.37 -8.70
CA ALA A 9 7.73 3.66 -9.08
C ALA A 9 8.60 3.35 -7.85
N SER A 10 8.80 4.33 -6.96
CA SER A 10 9.61 4.13 -5.74
C SER A 10 8.98 3.14 -4.77
N VAL A 11 7.65 3.11 -4.64
CA VAL A 11 6.96 2.10 -3.82
C VAL A 11 7.03 0.71 -4.46
N ALA A 12 6.88 0.62 -5.78
CA ALA A 12 6.96 -0.65 -6.50
C ALA A 12 8.34 -1.31 -6.37
N GLU A 13 9.42 -0.51 -6.38
CA GLU A 13 10.78 -0.97 -6.12
C GLU A 13 10.91 -1.61 -4.72
N ARG A 14 10.34 -0.97 -3.68
CA ARG A 14 10.34 -1.50 -2.31
C ARG A 14 9.57 -2.82 -2.18
N LEU A 15 8.48 -2.95 -2.94
CA LEU A 15 7.66 -4.16 -3.01
C LEU A 15 8.24 -5.22 -3.96
N LYS A 16 9.33 -4.93 -4.68
CA LYS A 16 9.91 -5.82 -5.71
C LYS A 16 8.90 -6.25 -6.78
N ILE A 17 8.00 -5.34 -7.16
CA ILE A 17 7.03 -5.53 -8.25
C ILE A 17 7.19 -4.43 -9.30
N SER A 18 6.61 -4.64 -10.49
CA SER A 18 6.58 -3.57 -11.50
C SER A 18 5.63 -2.44 -11.10
N GLN A 19 5.90 -1.21 -11.55
CA GLN A 19 5.00 -0.07 -11.34
C GLN A 19 3.60 -0.34 -11.91
N GLN A 20 3.48 -1.07 -13.03
CA GLN A 20 2.21 -1.49 -13.60
C GLN A 20 1.44 -2.43 -12.65
N SER A 21 2.14 -3.37 -12.02
CA SER A 21 1.57 -4.29 -11.01
C SER A 21 1.05 -3.54 -9.79
N LEU A 22 1.76 -2.49 -9.35
CA LEU A 22 1.31 -1.60 -8.29
C LEU A 22 0.10 -0.76 -8.73
N SER A 23 0.12 -0.21 -9.95
CA SER A 23 -0.98 0.58 -10.50
C SER A 23 -2.29 -0.21 -10.52
N ARG A 24 -2.27 -1.48 -10.96
CA ARG A 24 -3.45 -2.35 -10.96
C ARG A 24 -4.03 -2.53 -9.55
N ARG A 25 -3.17 -2.66 -8.53
CA ARG A 25 -3.62 -2.77 -7.13
C ARG A 25 -4.22 -1.47 -6.60
N ILE A 26 -3.60 -0.34 -6.90
CA ILE A 26 -4.13 0.98 -6.53
C ILE A 26 -5.50 1.25 -7.18
N SER A 27 -5.69 0.81 -8.42
CA SER A 27 -6.97 0.90 -9.13
C SER A 27 -8.01 -0.14 -8.68
N GLY A 28 -7.66 -1.06 -7.77
CA GLY A 28 -8.58 -2.08 -7.25
C GLY A 28 -8.74 -3.32 -8.12
N GLU A 29 -7.99 -3.47 -9.22
CA GLU A 29 -8.02 -4.67 -10.07
C GLU A 29 -7.40 -5.90 -9.38
N LYS A 30 -6.50 -5.67 -8.43
CA LYS A 30 -5.84 -6.72 -7.64
C LYS A 30 -5.75 -6.29 -6.18
N ALA A 31 -6.05 -7.19 -5.25
CA ALA A 31 -5.88 -6.92 -3.82
C ALA A 31 -4.40 -6.82 -3.43
N PHE A 32 -4.12 -6.01 -2.41
CA PHE A 32 -2.87 -6.10 -1.65
C PHE A 32 -2.97 -7.26 -0.66
N ASP A 33 -1.86 -7.97 -0.45
CA ASP A 33 -1.73 -8.84 0.73
C ASP A 33 -1.25 -8.04 1.95
N VAL A 34 -1.30 -8.66 3.13
CA VAL A 34 -0.95 -8.00 4.39
C VAL A 34 0.53 -7.58 4.42
N GLY A 35 1.45 -8.40 3.88
CA GLY A 35 2.87 -8.06 3.85
C GLY A 35 3.20 -6.90 2.90
N GLU A 36 2.48 -6.81 1.77
CA GLU A 36 2.52 -5.65 0.88
C GLU A 36 2.03 -4.39 1.61
N LEU A 37 0.93 -4.49 2.38
CA LEU A 37 0.42 -3.36 3.16
C LEU A 37 1.38 -2.92 4.28
N GLU A 38 1.99 -3.85 5.01
CA GLU A 38 3.02 -3.56 6.02
C GLU A 38 4.21 -2.82 5.41
N THR A 39 4.68 -3.28 4.25
CA THR A 39 5.78 -2.63 3.53
C THR A 39 5.40 -1.22 3.09
N ILE A 40 4.18 -1.03 2.56
CA ILE A 40 3.68 0.29 2.18
C ILE A 40 3.57 1.21 3.40
N ALA A 41 3.06 0.72 4.52
CA ALA A 41 2.93 1.48 5.77
C ALA A 41 4.31 1.99 6.24
N ALA A 42 5.31 1.10 6.27
CA ALA A 42 6.69 1.45 6.61
C ALA A 42 7.29 2.51 5.66
N VAL A 43 7.10 2.36 4.34
CA VAL A 43 7.58 3.33 3.34
C VAL A 43 6.91 4.70 3.47
N LEU A 44 5.63 4.71 3.85
CA LEU A 44 4.86 5.95 4.04
C LEU A 44 5.06 6.57 5.43
N GLY A 45 5.73 5.89 6.35
CA GLY A 45 5.93 6.36 7.72
C GLY A 45 4.63 6.47 8.52
N VAL A 46 3.68 5.59 8.25
CA VAL A 46 2.37 5.55 8.94
C VAL A 46 2.11 4.17 9.52
N PRO A 47 1.33 4.05 10.60
CA PRO A 47 0.89 2.75 11.09
C PRO A 47 -0.04 2.05 10.08
N LEU A 48 -0.05 0.70 10.11
CA LEU A 48 -0.81 -0.14 9.18
C LEU A 48 -2.32 0.14 9.21
N ASP A 49 -2.85 0.44 10.39
CA ASP A 49 -4.25 0.82 10.62
C ASP A 49 -4.70 2.04 9.79
N ARG A 50 -3.78 2.89 9.34
CA ARG A 50 -4.09 4.02 8.44
C ARG A 50 -4.32 3.61 6.98
N LEU A 51 -3.95 2.38 6.60
CA LEU A 51 -4.14 1.85 5.26
C LEU A 51 -5.38 0.96 5.15
N VAL A 52 -5.85 0.41 6.27
CA VAL A 52 -7.08 -0.37 6.34
C VAL A 52 -8.22 0.52 6.82
N GLY A 53 -9.34 0.54 6.08
CA GLY A 53 -10.49 1.36 6.43
C GLY A 53 -11.22 0.85 7.68
N ASP A 54 -12.07 1.69 8.27
CA ASP A 54 -12.81 1.39 9.51
C ASP A 54 -13.70 0.12 9.44
N ALA A 55 -14.10 -0.29 8.23
CA ALA A 55 -14.82 -1.54 8.01
C ALA A 55 -14.03 -2.79 8.45
N VAL A 56 -12.70 -2.72 8.49
CA VAL A 56 -11.83 -3.80 8.99
C VAL A 56 -11.70 -3.73 10.51
N GLN A 57 -11.75 -2.54 11.12
CA GLN A 57 -11.63 -2.36 12.56
C GLN A 57 -12.86 -2.88 13.34
N ALA A 58 -14.05 -2.88 12.74
CA ALA A 58 -15.28 -3.36 13.38
C ALA A 58 -15.41 -4.89 13.45
N ALA A 59 -14.54 -5.63 12.76
CA ALA A 59 -14.58 -7.09 12.68
C ALA A 59 -13.52 -7.79 13.56
N SER A 60 -12.83 -7.05 14.43
CA SER A 60 -11.76 -7.54 15.32
C SER A 60 -12.17 -7.51 16.78
#